data_AF-A0A6N8FK55-F1
#
_entry.id   AF-A0A6N8FK55-F1
#
_cell.length_a   1.000
_cell.length_b   1.000
_cell.length_c   1.000
_cell.angle_alpha   90.00
_cell.angle_beta   90.00
_cell.angle_gamma   90.00
#
_symmetry.space_group_name_H-M   'P 1'
#
loop_
_entity.id
_entity.type
_entity.pdbx_description
1 polymer ?
#
loop_
_entity_poly.entity_id
_entity_poly.type
_entity_poly.pdbx_seq_one_letter_code
_entity_poly.pdbx_strand_id
1 'polypeptide(L)'
;MDKKEMEQRVIESYKSDEKIMILVYAQWCINNNIDPVKLYEEAYPSQMKNQALVDAMELTVPKKESEEIPDQTVLNVLQLFGNDDLAFLVQHEIDKCN
;
A
#
# COMPACT_ATOMS: atom_id res chain seq x y z
N MET A 1 -9.98 -7.43 -32.01
CA MET A 1 -9.78 -7.57 -30.56
C MET A 1 -11.06 -8.14 -29.99
N ASP A 2 -10.96 -9.28 -29.33
CA ASP A 2 -12.10 -9.98 -28.77
C ASP A 2 -12.51 -9.33 -27.43
N LYS A 3 -13.81 -9.28 -27.12
CA LYS A 3 -14.33 -8.61 -25.91
C LYS A 3 -13.71 -9.19 -24.64
N LYS A 4 -13.48 -10.50 -24.63
CA LYS A 4 -12.86 -11.25 -23.53
C LYS A 4 -11.39 -10.88 -23.30
N GLU A 5 -10.63 -10.59 -24.37
CA GLU A 5 -9.23 -10.16 -24.25
C GLU A 5 -9.14 -8.75 -23.65
N MET A 6 -10.09 -7.87 -23.96
CA MET A 6 -10.16 -6.52 -23.38
C MET A 6 -10.51 -6.57 -21.89
N GLU A 7 -11.49 -7.39 -21.50
CA GLU A 7 -11.86 -7.60 -20.08
C GLU A 7 -10.69 -8.16 -19.26
N GLN A 8 -9.94 -9.13 -19.80
CA GLN A 8 -8.76 -9.69 -19.12
C GLN A 8 -7.67 -8.64 -18.89
N ARG A 9 -7.34 -7.83 -19.91
CA ARG A 9 -6.33 -6.76 -19.77
C ARG A 9 -6.75 -5.73 -18.72
N VAL A 10 -8.03 -5.39 -18.65
CA VAL A 10 -8.55 -4.47 -17.63
C VAL A 10 -8.35 -5.06 -16.24
N ILE A 11 -8.73 -6.31 -16.02
CA ILE A 11 -8.55 -7.01 -14.72
C ILE A 11 -7.07 -7.09 -14.34
N GLU A 12 -6.19 -7.40 -15.30
CA GLU A 12 -4.74 -7.48 -15.08
C GLU A 12 -4.13 -6.13 -14.71
N SER A 13 -4.56 -5.04 -15.37
CA SER A 13 -4.13 -3.68 -15.03
C SER A 13 -4.51 -3.34 -13.60
N TYR A 14 -5.78 -3.55 -13.21
CA TYR A 14 -6.24 -3.27 -11.85
C TYR A 14 -5.45 -4.04 -10.79
N LYS A 15 -5.16 -5.33 -11.02
CA LYS A 15 -4.33 -6.13 -10.11
C LYS A 15 -2.89 -5.64 -10.02
N SER A 16 -2.34 -5.17 -11.13
CA SER A 16 -1.01 -4.55 -11.14
C SER A 16 -1.01 -3.26 -10.33
N ASP A 17 -2.04 -2.45 -10.50
CA ASP A 17 -2.19 -1.15 -9.84
C ASP A 17 -2.36 -1.31 -8.32
N GLU A 18 -3.15 -2.30 -7.87
CA GLU A 18 -3.28 -2.66 -6.44
C GLU A 18 -1.93 -3.10 -5.83
N LYS A 19 -1.12 -3.86 -6.57
CA LYS A 19 0.22 -4.27 -6.12
C LYS A 19 1.16 -3.08 -5.95
N ILE A 20 1.08 -2.10 -6.85
CA ILE A 20 1.88 -0.88 -6.74
C ILE A 20 1.42 -0.07 -5.52
N MET A 21 0.10 0.06 -5.32
CA MET A 21 -0.47 0.76 -4.16
C MET A 21 0.06 0.19 -2.84
N ILE A 22 -0.02 -1.13 -2.65
CA ILE A 22 0.41 -1.76 -1.40
C ILE A 22 1.93 -1.68 -1.22
N LEU A 23 2.71 -1.67 -2.31
CA LEU A 23 4.16 -1.47 -2.26
C LEU A 23 4.53 -0.05 -1.82
N VAL A 24 3.86 0.98 -2.34
CA VAL A 24 4.07 2.36 -1.92
C VAL A 24 3.77 2.50 -0.42
N TYR A 25 2.66 1.93 0.05
CA TYR A 25 2.31 1.88 1.47
C TYR A 25 3.40 1.19 2.31
N ALA A 26 3.80 -0.02 1.92
CA ALA A 26 4.78 -0.81 2.66
C ALA A 26 6.13 -0.08 2.72
N GLN A 27 6.60 0.44 1.59
CA GLN A 27 7.87 1.16 1.51
C GLN A 27 7.84 2.46 2.34
N TRP A 28 6.72 3.19 2.35
CA TRP A 28 6.54 4.38 3.19
C TRP A 28 6.62 4.02 4.69
N CYS A 29 6.02 2.90 5.11
CA CYS A 29 6.13 2.43 6.50
C CYS A 29 7.60 2.16 6.87
N ILE A 30 8.36 1.47 6.00
CA ILE A 30 9.78 1.22 6.21
C ILE A 30 10.60 2.52 6.26
N ASN A 31 10.27 3.52 5.44
CA ASN A 31 10.90 4.84 5.48
C ASN A 31 10.67 5.56 6.82
N ASN A 32 9.57 5.26 7.51
CA ASN A 32 9.18 5.89 8.77
C ASN A 32 9.39 5.00 10.00
N ASN A 33 10.01 3.83 9.85
CA ASN A 33 10.21 2.83 10.91
C ASN A 33 8.90 2.33 11.54
N ILE A 34 7.84 2.29 10.73
CA ILE A 34 6.53 1.76 11.09
C ILE A 34 6.46 0.31 10.61
N ASP A 35 5.81 -0.56 11.39
CA ASP A 35 5.54 -1.94 10.97
C ASP A 35 4.29 -1.97 10.07
N PRO A 36 4.45 -2.19 8.75
CA PRO A 36 3.33 -2.13 7.82
C PRO A 36 2.31 -3.24 8.06
N VAL A 37 2.71 -4.38 8.62
CA VAL A 37 1.79 -5.48 8.91
C VAL A 37 0.88 -5.11 10.06
N LYS A 38 1.44 -4.56 11.14
CA LYS A 38 0.65 -4.12 12.30
C LYS A 38 -0.33 -3.02 11.93
N LEU A 39 0.14 -2.00 11.22
CA LEU A 39 -0.71 -0.88 10.82
C LEU A 39 -1.84 -1.35 9.88
N TYR A 40 -1.56 -2.32 9.01
CA TYR A 40 -2.57 -2.93 8.14
C TYR A 40 -3.59 -3.76 8.94
N GLU A 41 -3.13 -4.57 9.90
CA GLU A 41 -3.99 -5.38 10.77
C GLU A 41 -4.88 -4.51 11.67
N GLU A 42 -4.41 -3.33 12.07
CA GLU A 42 -5.22 -2.34 12.80
C GLU A 42 -6.36 -1.78 11.94
N ALA A 43 -6.12 -1.52 10.65
CA ALA A 43 -7.16 -1.07 9.73
C ALA A 43 -8.15 -2.20 9.41
N TYR A 44 -7.66 -3.43 9.26
CA TYR A 44 -8.45 -4.56 8.78
C TYR A 44 -8.29 -5.81 9.66
N PRO A 45 -8.74 -5.79 10.93
CA PRO A 45 -8.49 -6.85 11.90
C PRO A 45 -9.11 -8.21 11.52
N SER A 46 -10.13 -8.22 10.66
CA SER A 46 -10.75 -9.44 10.15
C SER A 46 -10.03 -10.05 8.94
N GLN A 47 -9.12 -9.32 8.29
CA GLN A 47 -8.35 -9.82 7.14
C GLN A 47 -7.06 -10.50 7.62
N MET A 48 -7.18 -11.75 8.08
CA MET A 48 -6.00 -12.54 8.43
C MET A 48 -5.12 -12.76 7.19
N LYS A 49 -3.91 -12.20 7.22
CA LYS A 49 -2.85 -12.32 6.20
C LYS A 49 -3.24 -11.81 4.82
N ASN A 50 -2.98 -10.52 4.57
CA ASN A 50 -3.03 -9.99 3.21
C ASN A 50 -1.80 -10.48 2.40
N GLN A 51 -2.03 -11.37 1.43
CA GLN A 51 -0.98 -11.90 0.55
C GLN A 51 -0.31 -10.79 -0.27
N ALA A 52 -1.05 -9.77 -0.72
CA ALA A 52 -0.47 -8.65 -1.47
C ALA A 52 0.50 -7.84 -0.60
N LEU A 53 0.22 -7.71 0.69
CA LEU A 53 1.16 -7.07 1.63
C LEU A 53 2.40 -7.94 1.84
N VAL A 54 2.24 -9.27 1.99
CA VAL A 54 3.37 -10.20 2.08
C VAL A 54 4.27 -10.09 0.86
N ASP A 55 3.69 -10.14 -0.34
CA ASP A 55 4.42 -10.02 -1.60
C ASP A 55 5.13 -8.65 -1.70
N ALA A 56 4.48 -7.58 -1.25
CA ALA A 56 5.06 -6.23 -1.25
C ALA A 56 6.26 -6.11 -0.31
N MET A 57 6.21 -6.75 0.86
CA MET A 57 7.31 -6.75 1.81
C MET A 57 8.60 -7.33 1.22
N GLU A 58 8.49 -8.35 0.37
CA GLU A 58 9.65 -8.93 -0.33
C GLU A 58 10.31 -7.98 -1.34
N LEU A 59 9.58 -6.95 -1.77
CA LEU A 59 10.04 -5.94 -2.73
C LEU A 59 10.49 -4.64 -2.05
N THR A 60 10.18 -4.45 -0.77
CA THR A 60 10.65 -3.27 -0.03
C THR A 60 12.16 -3.33 0.20
N VAL A 61 12.78 -2.15 0.25
CA VAL A 61 14.20 -1.99 0.55
C VAL A 61 14.38 -1.15 1.81
N PRO A 62 15.53 -1.27 2.51
CA PRO A 62 15.82 -0.44 3.68
C PRO A 62 15.76 1.06 3.36
N LYS A 63 15.43 1.90 4.36
CA LYS A 63 15.35 3.37 4.21
C LYS A 63 16.58 4.01 3.53
N LYS A 64 17.77 3.42 3.72
CA LYS A 64 19.03 3.92 3.13
C LYS A 64 19.15 3.65 1.63
N GLU A 65 18.35 2.74 1.10
CA GLU A 65 18.39 2.25 -0.29
C GLU A 65 17.15 2.68 -1.08
N SER A 66 16.12 3.23 -0.41
CA SER A 66 14.93 3.80 -1.02
C SER A 66 15.01 5.33 -1.07
N GLU A 67 14.39 5.92 -2.09
CA GLU A 67 13.97 7.32 -2.01
C GLU A 67 12.83 7.49 -1.00
N GLU A 68 12.76 8.66 -0.37
CA GLU A 68 11.70 9.00 0.56
C GLU A 68 10.37 9.15 -0.18
N ILE A 69 9.35 8.43 0.28
CA ILE A 69 7.98 8.61 -0.19
C ILE A 69 7.33 9.73 0.63
N PRO A 70 6.85 10.81 0.00
CA PRO A 70 6.14 11.86 0.72
C PRO A 70 4.84 11.34 1.34
N ASP A 71 4.50 11.82 2.53
CA ASP A 71 3.27 11.49 3.25
C ASP A 71 2.01 11.68 2.40
N GLN A 72 1.93 12.79 1.67
CA GLN A 72 0.80 13.07 0.80
C GLN A 72 0.68 12.04 -0.34
N THR A 73 1.80 11.48 -0.82
CA THR A 73 1.81 10.48 -1.89
C THR A 73 1.17 9.19 -1.41
N VAL A 74 1.56 8.67 -0.24
CA VAL A 74 0.96 7.44 0.29
C VAL A 74 -0.52 7.64 0.61
N LEU A 75 -0.91 8.78 1.18
CA LEU A 75 -2.32 9.09 1.47
C LEU A 75 -3.18 9.14 0.19
N ASN A 76 -2.71 9.86 -0.83
CA ASN A 76 -3.43 9.97 -2.11
C ASN A 76 -3.57 8.61 -2.79
N VAL A 77 -2.51 7.80 -2.77
CA VAL A 77 -2.51 6.46 -3.35
C VAL A 77 -3.49 5.55 -2.60
N LEU A 78 -3.51 5.54 -1.28
CA LEU A 78 -4.47 4.73 -0.52
C LEU A 78 -5.93 5.12 -0.81
N GLN A 79 -6.23 6.43 -0.84
CA GLN A 79 -7.57 6.94 -1.14
C GLN A 79 -8.02 6.63 -2.57
N LEU A 80 -7.10 6.70 -3.55
CA LEU A 80 -7.41 6.37 -4.94
C LEU A 80 -7.93 4.93 -5.11
N PHE A 81 -7.48 4.01 -4.28
CA PHE A 81 -7.90 2.62 -4.27
C PHE A 81 -8.97 2.31 -3.20
N GLY A 82 -9.51 3.34 -2.53
CA GLY A 82 -10.55 3.19 -1.51
C GLY A 82 -10.09 2.54 -0.21
N ASN A 83 -8.79 2.59 0.11
CA ASN A 83 -8.24 2.11 1.38
C ASN A 83 -8.34 3.19 2.46
N ASP A 84 -9.55 3.70 2.67
CA ASP A 84 -9.79 4.89 3.51
C ASP A 84 -9.44 4.66 4.98
N ASP A 85 -9.76 3.48 5.52
CA ASP A 85 -9.42 3.13 6.91
C ASP A 85 -7.90 3.07 7.12
N LEU A 86 -7.17 2.51 6.15
CA LEU A 86 -5.71 2.48 6.19
C LEU A 86 -5.11 3.88 6.01
N ALA A 87 -5.67 4.69 5.12
CA ALA A 87 -5.26 6.09 4.95
C ALA A 87 -5.47 6.90 6.25
N PHE A 88 -6.55 6.65 6.99
CA PHE A 88 -6.80 7.28 8.28
C PHE A 88 -5.72 6.92 9.31
N LEU A 89 -5.32 5.64 9.40
CA LEU A 89 -4.25 5.23 10.31
C LEU A 89 -2.88 5.78 9.88
N VAL A 90 -2.58 5.83 8.59
CA VAL A 90 -1.36 6.48 8.08
C VAL A 90 -1.32 7.96 8.45
N GLN A 91 -2.42 8.69 8.31
CA GLN A 91 -2.52 10.08 8.76
C GLN A 91 -2.24 10.20 10.27
N HIS A 92 -2.76 9.28 11.07
CA HIS A 92 -2.52 9.27 12.50
C HIS A 92 -1.03 9.05 12.85
N GLU A 93 -0.32 8.20 12.11
CA GLU A 93 1.13 8.03 12.27
C GLU A 93 1.92 9.28 11.85
N ILE A 94 1.52 9.93 10.75
CA ILE A 94 2.12 11.21 10.31
C ILE A 94 1.99 12.27 11.40
N ASP A 95 0.82 12.40 12.01
CA ASP A 95 0.56 13.38 13.07
C ASP A 95 1.36 13.11 14.35
N LYS A 96 1.79 11.87 14.61
CA LYS A 96 2.66 11.51 15.76
C LYS A 96 4.12 11.90 15.54
N CYS A 97 4.57 11.95 14.29
CA CYS A 97 5.94 12.24 13.92
C CYS A 97 6.23 13.74 13.77
N ASN A 98 5.19 14.57 13.73
CA ASN A 98 5.26 16.04 13.70
C ASN A 98 5.24 16.66 15.10
#